data_AF-A0A973XMW5-F1
#
_entry.id   AF-A0A973XMW5-F1
#
_cell.length_a   1.000
_cell.length_b   1.000
_cell.length_c   1.000
_cell.angle_alpha   90.00
_cell.angle_beta   90.00
_cell.angle_gamma   90.00
#
_symmetry.space_group_name_H-M   'P 1'
#
loop_
_entity.id
_entity.type
_entity.pdbx_description
1 polymer ?
#
loop_
_entity_poly.entity_id
_entity_poly.type
_entity_poly.pdbx_seq_one_letter_code
_entity_poly.pdbx_strand_id
1 'polypeptide(L)'
;MRLTRFLARPTILLLLAGLLAAGSPAPGWAADLPGPDDVDQVVPPSRKATAGPAEGATEAPAPTPAELEAERLSVQGFGDKNPACLAWGDGCITCQAGQDGKPVCANPGPACTPRETACLRSKEPAKEPDKEPAKEPAK
;
A
#
# COMPACT_ATOMS: atom_id res chain seq x y z
N MET A 1 32.43 -8.03 31.23
CA MET A 1 33.41 -6.93 31.29
C MET A 1 34.60 -7.25 30.39
N ARG A 2 34.63 -6.72 29.17
CA ARG A 2 35.86 -6.55 28.38
C ARG A 2 35.80 -5.16 27.77
N LEU A 3 36.63 -4.29 28.33
CA LEU A 3 36.75 -2.86 28.07
C LEU A 3 38.10 -2.65 27.38
N THR A 4 38.10 -2.29 26.09
CA THR A 4 39.26 -1.76 25.35
C THR A 4 38.68 -0.89 24.23
N ARG A 5 38.51 0.42 24.47
CA ARG A 5 39.44 1.53 24.13
C ARG A 5 39.78 1.55 22.63
N PHE A 6 39.12 2.44 21.89
CA PHE A 6 39.57 3.80 21.54
C PHE A 6 40.56 3.80 20.38
N LEU A 7 40.18 4.47 19.29
CA LEU A 7 40.97 5.35 18.40
C LEU A 7 40.10 5.58 17.16
N ALA A 8 39.37 6.69 17.15
CA ALA A 8 39.77 7.88 16.40
C ALA A 8 39.73 7.65 14.88
N ARG A 9 38.63 8.06 14.24
CA ARG A 9 38.63 8.48 12.83
C ARG A 9 38.49 10.00 12.77
N PRO A 10 39.60 10.76 12.82
CA PRO A 10 39.62 12.21 12.66
C PRO A 10 40.07 12.55 11.23
N THR A 11 39.27 12.25 10.22
CA THR A 11 39.53 12.64 8.82
C THR A 11 38.23 12.30 8.09
N ILE A 12 37.39 13.23 7.65
CA ILE A 12 37.65 14.26 6.64
C ILE A 12 36.63 15.37 6.90
N LEU A 13 37.06 16.37 7.66
CA LEU A 13 36.39 17.66 7.81
C LEU A 13 37.22 18.63 6.96
N LEU A 14 37.09 18.51 5.64
CA LEU A 14 37.79 19.37 4.67
C LEU A 14 37.10 19.22 3.30
N LEU A 15 36.05 20.01 3.09
CA LEU A 15 35.59 20.50 1.78
C LEU A 15 34.60 21.66 2.02
N LEU A 16 35.03 22.61 2.86
CA LEU A 16 34.45 23.94 3.02
C LEU A 16 35.42 24.93 2.37
N ALA A 17 35.41 25.04 1.04
CA ALA A 17 35.98 26.18 0.33
C ALA A 17 35.60 26.15 -1.15
N GLY A 18 34.80 27.12 -1.57
CA GLY A 18 34.68 27.51 -2.97
C GLY A 18 33.35 27.15 -3.63
N LEU A 19 32.39 28.07 -3.59
CA LEU A 19 31.97 28.79 -4.79
C LEU A 19 31.02 29.94 -4.37
N LEU A 20 31.62 31.10 -4.09
CA LEU A 20 30.96 32.38 -4.22
C LEU A 20 30.97 32.74 -5.71
N ALA A 21 29.86 32.48 -6.39
CA ALA A 21 29.59 33.02 -7.72
C ALA A 21 28.15 33.52 -7.78
N ALA A 22 28.06 34.85 -7.82
CA ALA A 22 27.01 35.71 -8.33
C ALA A 22 25.72 35.08 -8.89
N GLY A 23 24.59 35.62 -8.41
CA GLY A 23 23.52 36.10 -9.29
C GLY A 23 22.56 35.05 -9.84
N SER A 24 21.37 34.99 -9.26
CA SER A 24 20.18 34.58 -10.00
C SER A 24 19.04 35.54 -9.65
N PRO A 25 18.54 36.35 -10.61
CA PRO A 25 17.30 37.07 -10.42
C PRO A 25 16.17 36.04 -10.32
N ALA A 26 15.40 36.10 -9.23
CA ALA A 26 14.20 35.29 -9.09
C ALA A 26 13.22 35.67 -10.20
N PRO A 27 12.78 34.75 -11.07
CA PRO A 27 11.59 34.99 -11.85
C PRO A 27 10.40 34.99 -10.89
N GLY A 28 9.69 36.12 -10.86
CA GLY A 28 8.44 36.29 -10.14
C GLY A 28 7.39 35.32 -10.67
N TRP A 29 7.18 34.23 -9.94
CA TRP A 29 5.95 33.46 -9.97
C TRP A 29 5.37 33.51 -8.55
N ALA A 30 4.82 34.67 -8.20
CA ALA A 30 3.68 34.68 -7.29
C ALA A 30 2.55 34.01 -8.08
N ALA A 31 2.53 32.67 -8.05
CA ALA A 31 1.34 31.94 -8.40
C ALA A 31 0.28 32.34 -7.38
N ASP A 32 -0.66 33.15 -7.85
CA ASP A 32 -1.99 33.32 -7.30
C ASP A 32 -2.53 31.91 -7.00
N LEU A 33 -2.42 31.48 -5.74
CA LEU A 33 -2.94 30.20 -5.32
C LEU A 33 -4.45 30.36 -5.29
N PRO A 34 -5.21 29.53 -6.04
CA PRO A 34 -6.66 29.52 -5.91
C PRO A 34 -6.99 29.30 -4.44
N GLY A 35 -7.84 30.18 -3.91
CA GLY A 35 -8.29 30.11 -2.53
C GLY A 35 -8.97 28.77 -2.25
N PRO A 36 -9.09 28.38 -0.97
CA PRO A 36 -9.71 27.11 -0.55
C PRO A 36 -11.20 26.94 -0.95
N ASP A 37 -11.78 27.87 -1.71
CA ASP A 37 -13.19 27.88 -2.10
C ASP A 37 -13.47 27.38 -3.54
N ASP A 38 -12.45 26.98 -4.33
CA ASP A 38 -12.59 26.54 -5.74
C ASP A 38 -12.73 25.01 -5.95
N VAL A 39 -13.07 24.23 -4.91
CA VAL A 39 -13.19 22.75 -5.01
C VAL A 39 -14.51 22.27 -5.66
N ASP A 40 -15.50 23.13 -5.84
CA ASP A 40 -16.86 22.74 -6.23
C ASP A 40 -17.14 22.64 -7.74
N GLN A 41 -16.18 22.94 -8.62
CA GLN A 41 -16.44 23.07 -10.08
C GLN A 41 -15.78 21.99 -10.96
N VAL A 42 -15.54 20.78 -10.44
CA VAL A 42 -15.31 19.62 -11.33
C VAL A 42 -16.67 18.96 -11.61
N VAL A 43 -17.43 19.55 -12.52
CA VAL A 43 -18.57 18.89 -13.16
C VAL A 43 -18.01 17.94 -14.23
N PRO A 44 -18.03 16.61 -14.04
CA PRO A 44 -17.62 15.70 -15.09
C PRO A 44 -18.60 15.80 -16.28
N PRO A 45 -18.13 15.71 -17.53
CA PRO A 45 -19.02 15.70 -18.68
C PRO A 45 -19.97 14.51 -18.59
N SER A 46 -21.27 14.81 -18.66
CA SER A 46 -22.37 13.85 -18.74
C SER A 46 -22.08 12.80 -19.79
N ARG A 47 -21.63 11.63 -19.36
CA ARG A 47 -21.69 10.42 -20.18
C ARG A 47 -23.15 10.02 -20.25
N LYS A 48 -23.76 10.13 -21.44
CA LYS A 48 -25.02 9.46 -21.74
C LYS A 48 -24.83 7.96 -21.50
N ALA A 49 -25.29 7.49 -20.35
CA ALA A 49 -25.35 6.08 -20.03
C ALA A 49 -26.54 5.48 -20.78
N THR A 50 -26.26 4.67 -21.80
CA THR A 50 -27.22 3.69 -22.32
C THR A 50 -27.41 2.65 -21.22
N ALA A 51 -28.51 2.76 -20.48
CA ALA A 51 -28.91 1.80 -19.46
C ALA A 51 -29.37 0.50 -20.15
N GLY A 52 -28.56 -0.55 -20.04
CA GLY A 52 -29.06 -1.91 -20.16
C GLY A 52 -29.63 -2.35 -18.80
N PRO A 53 -30.74 -3.12 -18.76
CA PRO A 53 -31.27 -3.63 -17.50
C PRO A 53 -30.35 -4.74 -16.98
N ALA A 54 -29.62 -4.46 -15.90
CA ALA A 54 -29.05 -5.49 -15.05
C ALA A 54 -30.15 -5.93 -14.07
N GLU A 55 -30.86 -6.99 -14.44
CA GLU A 55 -31.78 -7.69 -13.56
C GLU A 55 -31.02 -8.35 -12.40
N GLY A 56 -31.51 -8.11 -11.18
CA GLY A 56 -31.50 -9.10 -10.11
C GLY A 56 -30.17 -9.37 -9.40
N ALA A 57 -29.52 -8.35 -8.84
CA ALA A 57 -28.62 -8.58 -7.71
C ALA A 57 -29.46 -8.66 -6.43
N THR A 58 -29.61 -9.85 -5.85
CA THR A 58 -30.00 -9.98 -4.45
C THR A 58 -28.99 -9.18 -3.63
N GLU A 59 -29.43 -8.06 -3.07
CA GLU A 59 -28.59 -7.15 -2.30
C GLU A 59 -28.18 -7.87 -1.00
N ALA A 60 -26.95 -8.40 -0.98
CA ALA A 60 -26.34 -8.83 0.26
C ALA A 60 -26.16 -7.60 1.15
N PRO A 61 -26.41 -7.70 2.47
CA PRO A 61 -26.21 -6.58 3.38
C PRO A 61 -24.77 -6.08 3.30
N ALA A 62 -24.61 -4.76 3.23
CA ALA A 62 -23.30 -4.13 3.24
C ALA A 62 -22.57 -4.43 4.57
N PRO A 63 -21.23 -4.63 4.54
CA PRO A 63 -20.45 -4.88 5.74
C PRO A 63 -20.48 -3.68 6.68
N THR A 64 -20.55 -3.94 7.98
CA THR A 64 -20.47 -2.91 9.02
C THR A 64 -19.04 -2.39 9.16
N PRO A 65 -18.84 -1.16 9.69
CA PRO A 65 -17.49 -0.63 9.94
C PRO A 65 -16.64 -1.52 10.85
N ALA A 66 -17.25 -2.25 11.78
CA ALA A 66 -16.54 -3.16 12.67
C ALA A 66 -15.99 -4.40 11.93
N GLU A 67 -16.75 -4.93 10.97
CA GLU A 67 -16.31 -6.03 10.13
C GLU A 67 -15.15 -5.61 9.22
N LEU A 68 -15.24 -4.42 8.63
CA LEU A 68 -14.14 -3.86 7.83
C LEU A 68 -12.86 -3.69 8.67
N GLU A 69 -12.96 -3.19 9.90
CA GLU A 69 -11.76 -3.07 10.76
C GLU A 69 -11.19 -4.44 11.15
N ALA A 70 -12.05 -5.43 11.43
CA ALA A 70 -11.62 -6.81 11.70
C ALA A 70 -10.88 -7.42 10.49
N GLU A 71 -11.37 -7.19 9.27
CA GLU A 71 -10.69 -7.59 8.04
C GLU A 71 -9.33 -6.91 7.89
N ARG A 72 -9.24 -5.59 8.14
CA ARG A 72 -7.97 -4.86 8.07
C ARG A 72 -6.93 -5.38 9.05
N LEU A 73 -7.34 -5.71 10.27
CA LEU A 73 -6.48 -6.34 11.27
C LEU A 73 -6.03 -7.74 10.83
N SER A 74 -6.94 -8.50 10.20
CA SER A 74 -6.63 -9.82 9.64
C SER A 74 -5.57 -9.72 8.54
N VAL A 75 -5.71 -8.76 7.61
CA VAL A 75 -4.74 -8.53 6.52
C VAL A 75 -3.38 -8.17 7.08
N GLN A 76 -3.30 -7.28 8.07
CA GLN A 76 -2.01 -6.86 8.66
C GLN A 76 -1.28 -8.03 9.35
N GLY A 77 -2.01 -8.90 10.06
CA GLY A 77 -1.44 -10.06 10.77
C GLY A 77 -1.18 -11.29 9.89
N PHE A 78 -1.52 -11.26 8.60
CA PHE A 78 -1.33 -12.41 7.71
C PHE A 78 0.15 -12.81 7.57
N GLY A 79 1.05 -11.83 7.54
CA GLY A 79 2.50 -12.06 7.43
C GLY A 79 3.09 -12.83 8.61
N ASP A 80 2.57 -12.63 9.82
CA ASP A 80 3.02 -13.36 11.01
C ASP A 80 2.68 -14.86 10.94
N LYS A 81 1.53 -15.18 10.33
CA LYS A 81 1.11 -16.57 10.10
C LYS A 81 1.79 -17.20 8.89
N ASN A 82 2.29 -16.38 7.97
CA ASN A 82 2.88 -16.80 6.70
C ASN A 82 4.27 -16.17 6.48
N PRO A 83 5.30 -16.58 7.24
CA PRO A 83 6.64 -15.97 7.19
C PRO A 83 7.36 -16.18 5.85
N ALA A 84 6.91 -17.14 5.03
CA ALA A 84 7.40 -17.33 3.67
C ALA A 84 6.86 -16.28 2.68
N CYS A 85 5.81 -15.53 3.06
CA CYS A 85 5.18 -14.54 2.22
C CYS A 85 5.85 -13.17 2.39
N LEU A 86 6.44 -12.66 1.30
CA LEU A 86 7.11 -11.36 1.23
C LEU A 86 6.13 -10.21 0.94
N ALA A 87 5.00 -10.50 0.29
CA ALA A 87 3.93 -9.53 0.04
C ALA A 87 2.57 -10.22 0.03
N TRP A 88 1.57 -9.60 0.65
CA TRP A 88 0.21 -10.13 0.74
C TRP A 88 -0.82 -9.00 0.71
N GLY A 89 -2.08 -9.34 0.49
CA GLY A 89 -3.16 -8.36 0.48
C GLY A 89 -4.51 -8.94 0.13
N ASP A 90 -5.55 -8.15 0.32
CA ASP A 90 -6.96 -8.43 0.00
C ASP A 90 -7.44 -7.67 -1.25
N GLY A 91 -6.52 -7.04 -1.98
CA GLY A 91 -6.83 -6.15 -3.11
C GLY A 91 -7.07 -4.69 -2.72
N CYS A 92 -7.38 -4.41 -1.45
CA CYS A 92 -7.57 -3.04 -0.94
C CYS A 92 -6.43 -2.57 -0.06
N ILE A 93 -5.76 -3.50 0.60
CA ILE A 93 -4.58 -3.28 1.38
C ILE A 93 -3.53 -4.24 0.84
N THR A 94 -2.39 -3.68 0.48
CA THR A 94 -1.21 -4.47 0.11
C THR A 94 -0.14 -4.25 1.15
N CYS A 95 0.27 -5.32 1.81
CA CYS A 95 1.33 -5.34 2.80
C CYS A 95 2.58 -6.03 2.25
N GLN A 96 3.74 -5.55 2.68
CA GLN A 96 5.04 -6.20 2.43
C GLN A 96 5.77 -6.44 3.72
N ALA A 97 6.51 -7.54 3.79
CA ALA A 97 7.41 -7.82 4.90
C ALA A 97 8.49 -6.73 4.98
N GLY A 98 8.53 -5.98 6.08
CA GLY A 98 9.57 -4.99 6.34
C GLY A 98 10.84 -5.62 6.89
N GLN A 99 11.97 -4.94 6.75
CA GLN A 99 13.28 -5.42 7.22
C GLN A 99 13.36 -5.47 8.75
N ASP A 100 12.58 -4.62 9.44
CA ASP A 100 12.52 -4.54 10.90
C ASP A 100 11.50 -5.51 11.52
N GLY A 101 10.96 -6.46 10.73
CA GLY A 101 9.91 -7.38 11.16
C GLY A 101 8.52 -6.75 11.30
N LYS A 102 8.35 -5.48 10.89
CA LYS A 102 7.05 -4.81 10.82
C LYS A 102 6.57 -4.74 9.37
N PRO A 103 5.34 -5.15 9.05
CA PRO A 103 4.83 -5.04 7.70
C PRO A 103 4.59 -3.59 7.30
N VAL A 104 4.88 -3.25 6.04
CA VAL A 104 4.56 -1.95 5.45
C VAL A 104 3.36 -2.13 4.54
N CYS A 105 2.24 -1.50 4.90
CA CYS A 105 0.97 -1.65 4.19
C CYS A 105 0.56 -0.35 3.48
N ALA A 106 0.02 -0.48 2.27
CA ALA A 106 -0.54 0.61 1.48
C ALA A 106 -2.03 0.36 1.20
N ASN A 107 -2.84 1.41 1.29
CA ASN A 107 -4.27 1.39 0.98
C ASN A 107 -4.56 2.33 -0.21
N PRO A 108 -4.81 1.81 -1.43
CA PRO A 108 -5.26 2.59 -2.60
C PRO A 108 -6.47 3.51 -2.41
N GLY A 109 -7.30 3.32 -1.38
CA GLY A 109 -8.38 4.25 -1.03
C GLY A 109 -9.77 3.60 -0.91
N PRO A 110 -10.81 4.42 -0.66
CA PRO A 110 -12.14 3.94 -0.27
C PRO A 110 -12.95 3.26 -1.39
N ALA A 111 -12.48 3.34 -2.64
CA ALA A 111 -13.17 2.75 -3.79
C ALA A 111 -12.94 1.24 -3.95
N CYS A 112 -12.05 0.65 -3.15
CA CYS A 112 -11.74 -0.76 -3.24
C CYS A 112 -12.71 -1.61 -2.41
N THR A 113 -13.11 -2.77 -2.96
CA THR A 113 -13.88 -3.79 -2.25
C THR A 113 -12.95 -4.90 -1.75
N PRO A 114 -12.87 -5.13 -0.43
CA PRO A 114 -11.96 -6.13 0.14
C PRO A 114 -12.32 -7.54 -0.32
N ARG A 115 -11.30 -8.39 -0.42
CA ARG A 115 -11.41 -9.80 -0.80
C ARG A 115 -10.69 -10.67 0.23
N GLU A 116 -10.64 -11.98 -0.03
CA GLU A 116 -9.85 -12.87 0.79
C GLU A 116 -8.35 -12.50 0.71
N THR A 117 -7.69 -12.47 1.87
CA THR A 117 -6.26 -12.14 1.94
C THR A 117 -5.43 -13.25 1.31
N ALA A 118 -4.59 -12.90 0.33
CA ALA A 118 -3.75 -13.83 -0.37
C ALA A 118 -2.28 -13.41 -0.35
N CYS A 119 -1.38 -14.40 -0.43
CA CYS A 119 0.02 -14.14 -0.67
C CYS A 119 0.25 -13.74 -2.13
N LEU A 120 0.76 -12.54 -2.35
CA LEU A 120 1.08 -11.98 -3.67
C LEU A 120 2.51 -12.32 -4.10
N ARG A 121 3.41 -12.54 -3.13
CA ARG A 121 4.80 -12.87 -3.38
C ARG A 121 5.38 -13.73 -2.27
N SER A 122 5.92 -14.89 -2.63
CA SER A 122 6.61 -15.80 -1.70
C SER A 122 8.12 -15.71 -1.86
N LYS A 123 8.86 -16.12 -0.81
CA LYS A 123 10.33 -16.16 -0.78
C LYS A 123 10.91 -17.29 -1.65
N GLU A 124 10.14 -18.35 -1.86
CA GLU A 124 10.41 -19.40 -2.84
C GLU A 124 9.39 -19.28 -4.00
N PRO A 125 9.79 -19.52 -5.26
CA PRO A 125 8.85 -19.61 -6.36
C PRO A 125 7.86 -20.74 -6.06
N ALA A 126 6.57 -20.42 -6.07
CA ALA A 126 5.49 -21.29 -5.66
C ALA A 126 5.65 -22.71 -6.23
N LYS A 127 5.87 -23.69 -5.35
CA LYS A 127 5.49 -25.06 -5.64
C LYS A 127 3.97 -25.03 -5.73
N GLU A 128 3.47 -25.30 -6.93
CA GLU A 128 2.05 -25.30 -7.32
C GLU A 128 1.16 -25.87 -6.20
N PRO A 129 0.01 -25.24 -5.87
CA PRO A 129 -0.91 -25.80 -4.90
C PRO A 129 -1.42 -27.12 -5.47
N ASP A 130 -0.96 -28.22 -4.88
CA ASP A 130 -1.44 -29.57 -5.15
C ASP A 130 -2.97 -29.52 -5.07
N LYS A 131 -3.61 -29.75 -6.22
CA LYS A 131 -5.03 -30.05 -6.29
C LYS A 131 -5.25 -31.26 -5.38
N GLU A 132 -5.72 -31.05 -4.16
CA GLU A 132 -6.26 -32.17 -3.40
C GLU A 132 -7.48 -32.67 -4.17
N PRO A 133 -7.45 -33.92 -4.69
CA PRO A 133 -8.53 -34.44 -5.52
C PRO A 133 -9.77 -34.57 -4.65
N ALA A 134 -10.89 -34.10 -5.19
CA ALA A 134 -12.22 -34.34 -4.65
C ALA A 134 -12.33 -35.81 -4.21
N LYS A 135 -12.42 -36.03 -2.90
CA LYS A 135 -12.91 -37.32 -2.39
C LYS A 135 -14.38 -37.41 -2.75
N GLU A 136 -14.65 -37.99 -3.91
CA GLU A 136 -15.92 -38.60 -4.26
C GLU A 136 -16.14 -39.79 -3.31
N PRO A 137 -17.17 -39.80 -2.45
CA PRO A 137 -17.56 -41.03 -1.77
C PRO A 137 -18.43 -41.83 -2.74
N ALA A 138 -17.84 -42.90 -3.27
CA ALA A 138 -18.53 -43.91 -4.04
C ALA A 138 -19.44 -44.78 -3.13
N LYS A 139 -20.70 -44.85 -3.57
CA LYS A 139 -21.69 -45.94 -3.44
C LYS A 139 -22.47 -46.12 -2.14
#